data_AF-A0A6F8M0M5-F1
#
_entry.id   AF-A0A6F8M0M5-F1
#
_cell.length_a   1.000
_cell.length_b   1.000
_cell.length_c   1.000
_cell.angle_alpha   90.00
_cell.angle_beta   90.00
_cell.angle_gamma   90.00
#
_symmetry.space_group_name_H-M   'P 1'
#
loop_
_entity.id
_entity.type
_entity.pdbx_description
1 polymer ?
#
loop_
_entity_poly.entity_id
_entity_poly.type
_entity_poly.pdbx_seq_one_letter_code
_entity_poly.pdbx_strand_id
1 'polypeptide(L)'
;MYIRSAFIMPMILVKKNPRGKVIRELSSEEETAVKTVCGLKRPATMAQHNLANDLLREMREYDAWLQCDCIPGDSPAMNFAALKNNTGTLYLSSFNHEHAPECPMYRQLSGNEEEMKRKHPSEQAGIPLAPV
;
A
#
# COMPACT_ATOMS: atom_id res chain seq x y z
N MET A 1 9.08 16.39 -33.10
CA MET A 1 8.02 16.25 -32.09
C MET A 1 7.96 14.79 -31.67
N TYR A 2 8.65 14.44 -30.59
CA TYR A 2 8.53 13.08 -30.05
C TYR A 2 7.29 13.07 -29.17
N ILE A 3 6.23 12.42 -29.63
CA ILE A 3 5.14 12.00 -28.77
C ILE A 3 5.80 11.05 -27.77
N ARG A 4 6.11 11.55 -26.58
CA ARG A 4 6.40 10.70 -25.43
C ARG A 4 5.10 9.95 -25.18
N SER A 5 4.95 8.81 -25.85
CA SER A 5 4.00 7.79 -25.43
C SER A 5 4.34 7.51 -23.98
N ALA A 6 3.57 8.09 -23.06
CA ALA A 6 3.55 7.63 -21.70
C ALA A 6 3.14 6.17 -21.82
N PHE A 7 4.12 5.27 -21.75
CA PHE A 7 3.87 3.88 -21.41
C PHE A 7 3.30 3.95 -19.99
N ILE A 8 1.99 4.18 -19.89
CA ILE A 8 1.25 4.01 -18.65
C ILE A 8 1.33 2.51 -18.42
N MET A 9 2.31 2.10 -17.63
CA MET A 9 2.43 0.71 -17.25
C MET A 9 1.19 0.35 -16.45
N PRO A 10 0.48 -0.72 -16.78
CA PRO A 10 -0.67 -1.12 -16.00
C PRO A 10 -0.23 -1.50 -14.58
N MET A 11 -1.09 -1.24 -13.60
CA MET A 11 -0.89 -1.78 -12.26
C MET A 11 -1.01 -3.31 -12.34
N ILE A 12 -0.14 -4.03 -11.62
CA ILE A 12 -0.10 -5.50 -11.69
C ILE A 12 -0.17 -6.13 -10.31
N LEU A 13 -0.82 -7.30 -10.23
CA LEU A 13 -0.76 -8.16 -9.06
C LEU A 13 0.46 -9.06 -9.16
N VAL A 14 1.28 -9.08 -8.11
CA VAL A 14 2.46 -9.94 -8.02
C VAL A 14 2.41 -10.78 -6.75
N LYS A 15 2.90 -12.02 -6.81
CA LYS A 15 2.99 -12.89 -5.63
C LYS A 15 3.92 -12.31 -4.57
N LYS A 16 3.53 -12.48 -3.31
CA LYS A 16 4.42 -12.25 -2.17
C LYS A 16 5.47 -13.35 -2.03
N ASN A 17 5.10 -14.59 -2.32
CA ASN A 17 5.97 -15.76 -2.23
C ASN A 17 5.66 -16.82 -3.33
N PRO A 18 6.63 -17.24 -4.17
CA PRO A 18 7.92 -16.59 -4.38
C PRO A 18 7.71 -15.14 -4.88
N ARG A 19 8.51 -14.21 -4.37
CA ARG A 19 8.31 -12.78 -4.57
C ARG A 19 8.43 -12.39 -6.04
N GLY A 20 7.52 -11.52 -6.50
CA GLY A 20 7.65 -10.81 -7.77
C GLY A 20 7.11 -11.56 -8.99
N LYS A 21 6.59 -12.78 -8.84
CA LYS A 21 5.91 -13.46 -9.95
C LYS A 21 4.60 -12.73 -10.27
N VAL A 22 4.46 -12.23 -11.50
CA VAL A 22 3.22 -11.62 -11.99
C VAL A 22 2.08 -12.65 -11.97
N ILE A 23 0.95 -12.25 -11.38
CA ILE A 23 -0.30 -13.00 -11.35
C ILE A 23 -1.17 -12.55 -12.54
N ARG A 24 -1.46 -11.25 -12.61
CA ARG A 24 -2.20 -10.62 -13.70
C ARG A 24 -2.01 -9.10 -13.72
N GLU A 25 -2.38 -8.50 -14.83
CA GLU A 25 -2.55 -7.06 -14.97
C GLU A 25 -3.97 -6.65 -14.54
N LEU A 26 -4.13 -5.42 -14.04
CA LEU A 26 -5.43 -4.84 -13.79
C LEU A 26 -6.02 -4.28 -15.09
N SER A 27 -7.35 -4.29 -15.18
CA SER A 27 -8.05 -3.54 -16.21
C SER A 27 -8.04 -2.03 -15.90
N SER A 28 -8.27 -1.20 -16.92
CA SER A 28 -8.36 0.26 -16.74
C SER A 28 -9.47 0.66 -15.74
N GLU A 29 -10.55 -0.11 -15.68
CA GLU A 29 -11.66 0.10 -14.75
C GLU A 29 -11.25 -0.21 -13.31
N GLU A 30 -10.55 -1.34 -13.10
CA GLU A 30 -10.02 -1.73 -11.79
C GLU A 30 -9.00 -0.72 -11.27
N GLU A 31 -8.07 -0.29 -12.13
CA GLU A 31 -7.11 0.75 -11.76
C GLU A 31 -7.80 2.04 -11.35
N THR A 32 -8.77 2.48 -12.14
CA THR A 32 -9.52 3.70 -11.86
C THR A 32 -10.30 3.56 -10.55
N ALA A 33 -10.94 2.41 -10.32
CA ALA A 33 -11.66 2.11 -9.10
C ALA A 33 -10.75 2.16 -7.86
N VAL A 34 -9.60 1.48 -7.89
CA VAL A 34 -8.64 1.45 -6.78
C VAL A 34 -8.03 2.82 -6.53
N LYS A 35 -7.61 3.51 -7.59
CA LYS A 35 -7.10 4.89 -7.50
C LYS A 35 -8.16 5.80 -6.90
N THR A 36 -9.43 5.64 -7.24
CA THR A 36 -10.53 6.49 -6.74
C THR A 36 -10.90 6.17 -5.30
N VAL A 37 -11.02 4.89 -4.93
CA VAL A 37 -11.49 4.44 -3.62
C VAL A 37 -10.39 4.49 -2.56
N CYS A 38 -9.18 4.08 -2.92
CA CYS A 38 -8.08 3.93 -1.97
C CYS A 38 -7.11 5.13 -1.97
N GLY A 39 -7.03 5.87 -3.08
CA GLY A 39 -6.06 6.95 -3.25
C GLY A 39 -6.67 8.35 -3.24
N LEU A 40 -7.55 8.63 -4.20
CA LEU A 40 -8.17 9.94 -4.39
C LEU A 40 -9.22 10.19 -3.31
N LYS A 41 -9.24 11.40 -2.74
CA LYS A 41 -10.35 11.88 -1.89
C LYS A 41 -11.56 12.28 -2.73
N ARG A 42 -11.94 11.46 -3.72
CA ARG A 42 -13.07 11.71 -4.61
C ARG A 42 -14.25 10.80 -4.25
N PRO A 43 -15.50 11.25 -4.47
CA PRO A 43 -16.65 10.37 -4.35
C PRO A 43 -16.52 9.22 -5.35
N ALA A 44 -16.61 7.99 -4.85
CA ALA A 44 -16.64 6.79 -5.67
C ALA A 44 -18.07 6.28 -5.81
N THR A 45 -18.39 5.74 -6.98
CA THR A 45 -19.65 5.04 -7.22
C THR A 45 -19.66 3.68 -6.51
N MET A 46 -20.85 3.10 -6.31
CA MET A 46 -20.97 1.74 -5.76
C MET A 46 -20.25 0.70 -6.63
N ALA A 47 -20.27 0.85 -7.95
CA ALA A 47 -19.54 -0.03 -8.86
C ALA A 47 -18.02 0.03 -8.63
N GLN A 48 -17.47 1.23 -8.44
CA GLN A 48 -16.04 1.40 -8.12
C GLN A 48 -15.69 0.81 -6.75
N HIS A 49 -16.56 0.96 -5.75
CA HIS A 49 -16.36 0.31 -4.45
C HIS A 49 -16.35 -1.22 -4.56
N ASN A 50 -17.25 -1.80 -5.36
CA ASN A 50 -17.30 -3.24 -5.57
C ASN A 50 -16.02 -3.74 -6.26
N LEU A 51 -15.61 -3.10 -7.36
CA LEU A 51 -14.37 -3.45 -8.06
C LEU A 51 -13.13 -3.35 -7.16
N ALA A 52 -13.01 -2.26 -6.40
CA ALA A 52 -11.88 -2.09 -5.49
C ALA A 52 -11.88 -3.15 -4.37
N ASN A 53 -13.06 -3.47 -3.80
CA ASN A 53 -13.16 -4.51 -2.77
C ASN A 53 -12.86 -5.91 -3.32
N ASP A 54 -13.35 -6.24 -4.52
CA ASP A 54 -13.07 -7.52 -5.16
C ASP A 54 -11.57 -7.70 -5.41
N LEU A 55 -10.89 -6.64 -5.86
CA LEU A 55 -9.43 -6.66 -5.98
C LEU A 55 -8.74 -6.84 -4.62
N LEU A 56 -9.16 -6.12 -3.58
CA LEU A 56 -8.55 -6.27 -2.24
C LEU A 56 -8.74 -7.69 -1.69
N ARG A 57 -9.87 -8.32 -1.98
CA ARG A 57 -10.12 -9.73 -1.63
C ARG A 57 -9.20 -10.66 -2.40
N GLU A 58 -9.07 -10.45 -3.70
CA GLU A 58 -8.17 -11.20 -4.58
C GLU A 58 -6.71 -11.10 -4.09
N MET A 59 -6.25 -9.90 -3.74
CA MET A 59 -4.92 -9.69 -3.18
C MET A 59 -4.66 -10.52 -1.92
N ARG A 60 -5.67 -10.72 -1.08
CA ARG A 60 -5.55 -11.56 0.12
C ARG A 60 -5.63 -13.05 -0.21
N GLU A 61 -6.52 -13.44 -1.11
CA GLU A 61 -6.71 -14.82 -1.53
C GLU A 61 -5.46 -15.40 -2.18
N TYR A 62 -4.82 -14.64 -3.09
CA TYR A 62 -3.62 -15.08 -3.80
C TYR A 62 -2.31 -14.74 -3.10
N ASP A 63 -2.38 -14.19 -1.87
CA ASP A 63 -1.25 -13.64 -1.13
C ASP A 63 -0.37 -12.76 -2.05
N ALA A 64 -0.98 -11.69 -2.57
CA ALA A 64 -0.42 -10.82 -3.59
C ALA A 64 -0.17 -9.39 -3.09
N TRP A 65 0.74 -8.71 -3.78
CA TRP A 65 0.93 -7.27 -3.71
C TRP A 65 0.46 -6.62 -5.00
N LEU A 66 0.04 -5.36 -4.88
CA LEU A 66 -0.30 -4.51 -6.00
C LEU A 66 0.89 -3.60 -6.29
N GLN A 67 1.47 -3.74 -7.47
CA GLN A 67 2.50 -2.85 -7.98
C GLN A 67 1.84 -1.59 -8.54
N CYS A 68 2.27 -0.42 -8.04
CA CYS A 68 1.82 0.87 -8.54
C CYS A 68 2.57 1.25 -9.82
N ASP A 69 1.88 1.98 -10.68
CA ASP A 69 2.39 2.53 -11.94
C ASP A 69 3.13 3.88 -11.78
N CYS A 70 3.24 4.41 -10.56
CA CYS A 70 3.71 5.78 -10.35
C CYS A 70 5.23 5.96 -10.44
N ILE A 71 6.01 4.90 -10.19
CA ILE A 71 7.47 4.94 -10.32
C ILE A 71 7.88 3.84 -11.29
N PRO A 72 8.38 4.19 -12.49
CA PRO A 72 8.96 3.22 -13.40
C PRO A 72 10.36 2.79 -12.93
N GLY A 73 10.72 1.53 -13.18
CA GLY A 73 12.06 0.99 -12.91
C GLY A 73 12.06 -0.20 -11.94
N ASP A 74 13.24 -0.50 -11.38
CA ASP A 74 13.48 -1.74 -10.62
C ASP A 74 12.96 -1.73 -9.18
N SER A 75 12.55 -0.57 -8.68
CA SER A 75 11.99 -0.40 -7.32
C SER A 75 10.59 0.21 -7.37
N PRO A 76 9.59 -0.48 -7.95
CA PRO A 76 8.25 0.07 -8.04
C PRO A 76 7.60 0.15 -6.65
N ALA A 77 6.71 1.13 -6.48
CA ALA A 77 5.96 1.26 -5.24
C ALA A 77 4.96 0.10 -5.11
N MET A 78 4.96 -0.54 -3.95
CA MET A 78 4.14 -1.73 -3.68
C MET A 78 3.06 -1.43 -2.64
N ASN A 79 1.92 -2.09 -2.78
CA ASN A 79 0.80 -2.01 -1.85
C ASN A 79 0.30 -3.40 -1.46
N PHE A 80 -0.31 -3.51 -0.28
CA PHE A 80 -0.92 -4.73 0.21
C PHE A 80 -2.34 -4.46 0.74
N ALA A 81 -3.20 -5.46 0.64
CA ALA A 81 -4.53 -5.42 1.21
C ALA A 81 -4.46 -5.78 2.70
N ALA A 82 -4.88 -4.86 3.56
CA ALA A 82 -4.94 -5.01 5.00
C ALA A 82 -6.38 -5.06 5.48
N LEU A 83 -6.60 -5.68 6.64
CA LEU A 83 -7.91 -5.79 7.28
C LEU A 83 -7.94 -4.86 8.49
N LYS A 84 -8.96 -4.00 8.57
CA LYS A 84 -9.18 -3.19 9.76
C LYS A 84 -9.90 -4.01 10.82
N ASN A 85 -9.19 -4.40 11.87
CA ASN A 85 -9.67 -5.38 12.87
C ASN A 85 -11.01 -5.01 13.53
N ASN A 86 -11.31 -3.73 13.70
CA ASN A 86 -12.53 -3.28 14.37
C ASN A 86 -13.79 -3.26 13.48
N THR A 87 -13.63 -3.11 12.15
CA THR A 87 -14.76 -3.02 11.22
C THR A 87 -14.84 -4.19 10.24
N GLY A 88 -13.80 -5.03 10.16
CA GLY A 88 -13.69 -6.08 9.14
C GLY A 88 -13.55 -5.54 7.72
N THR A 89 -13.27 -4.25 7.56
CA THR A 89 -13.17 -3.60 6.24
C THR A 89 -11.77 -3.78 5.67
N LEU A 90 -11.70 -4.18 4.40
CA LEU A 90 -10.44 -4.21 3.66
C LEU A 90 -10.03 -2.81 3.23
N TYR A 91 -8.74 -2.53 3.29
CA TYR A 91 -8.17 -1.29 2.80
C TYR A 91 -6.81 -1.55 2.17
N LEU A 92 -6.42 -0.67 1.25
CA LEU A 92 -5.08 -0.72 0.67
C LEU A 92 -4.09 0.02 1.58
N SER A 93 -2.95 -0.60 1.85
CA SER A 93 -1.84 -0.03 2.59
C SER A 93 -0.58 -0.06 1.74
N SER A 94 0.17 1.05 1.74
CA SER A 94 1.46 1.15 1.05
C SER A 94 2.58 0.57 1.91
N PHE A 95 3.64 0.09 1.27
CA PHE A 95 4.93 -0.14 1.94
C PHE A 95 5.68 1.19 2.13
N ASN A 96 6.73 1.22 2.95
CA ASN A 96 7.62 2.39 3.12
C ASN A 96 8.39 2.80 1.84
N HIS A 97 8.07 2.21 0.69
CA HIS A 97 8.65 2.62 -0.59
C HIS A 97 7.98 3.92 -1.03
N GLU A 98 8.81 4.88 -1.43
CA GLU A 98 8.35 6.18 -1.89
C GLU A 98 7.43 5.99 -3.10
N HIS A 99 6.27 6.65 -3.08
CA HIS A 99 5.46 6.87 -4.26
C HIS A 99 5.88 8.20 -4.90
N ALA A 100 5.55 8.41 -6.18
CA ALA A 100 5.70 9.74 -6.78
C ALA A 100 4.85 10.77 -5.98
N PRO A 101 5.30 12.02 -5.80
CA PRO A 101 4.60 13.04 -5.00
C PRO A 101 3.14 13.26 -5.40
N GLU A 102 2.84 13.13 -6.70
CA GLU A 102 1.51 13.27 -7.30
C GLU A 102 0.73 11.95 -7.39
N CYS A 103 1.27 10.83 -6.88
CA CYS A 103 0.61 9.54 -6.95
C CYS A 103 -0.66 9.55 -6.09
N PRO A 104 -1.84 9.27 -6.67
CA PRO A 104 -3.07 9.15 -5.90
C PRO A 104 -2.99 8.13 -4.77
N MET A 105 -2.21 7.07 -4.97
CA MET A 105 -2.06 5.97 -4.02
C MET A 105 -1.15 6.32 -2.84
N TYR A 106 -0.40 7.42 -2.92
CA TYR A 106 0.41 7.89 -1.81
C TYR A 106 -0.47 8.49 -0.73
N ARG A 107 -0.57 7.80 0.40
CA ARG A 107 -1.09 8.38 1.62
C ARG A 107 0.12 8.79 2.46
N GLN A 108 0.33 10.10 2.64
CA GLN A 108 0.98 10.53 3.88
C GLN A 108 0.14 9.93 4.99
N LEU A 109 0.67 8.91 5.67
CA LEU A 109 0.11 8.47 6.93
C LEU A 109 0.04 9.75 7.76
N SER A 110 -1.17 10.25 7.99
CA SER A 110 -1.39 11.23 9.04
C SER A 110 -1.02 10.48 10.31
N GLY A 111 0.26 10.57 10.67
CA GLY A 111 0.75 10.07 11.93
C GLY A 111 -0.11 10.74 12.96
N ASN A 112 -0.94 9.97 13.65
CA ASN A 112 -1.28 10.35 14.98
C ASN A 112 0.07 10.47 15.69
N GLU A 113 0.40 11.69 16.10
CA GLU A 113 1.65 12.12 16.73
C GLU A 113 1.91 11.39 18.08
N GLU A 114 1.12 10.37 18.40
CA GLU A 114 1.01 9.65 19.66
C GLU A 114 1.65 8.24 19.65
N GLU A 115 2.15 7.74 18.50
CA GLU A 115 2.80 6.42 18.42
C GLU A 115 4.35 6.49 18.36
N MET A 116 4.96 7.62 18.73
CA MET A 116 6.39 7.68 19.02
C MET A 116 6.70 7.50 20.52
N LYS A 117 5.70 7.53 21.41
CA LYS A 117 5.92 7.48 22.87
C LYS A 117 5.89 6.07 23.48
N ARG A 118 5.61 5.02 22.71
CA ARG A 118 5.43 3.64 23.24
C ARG A 118 6.47 2.60 22.83
N LYS A 119 7.64 3.04 22.37
CA LYS A 119 8.83 2.17 22.31
C LYS A 119 10.07 2.89 22.83
N HIS A 120 10.12 3.08 24.14
CA HIS A 120 11.33 2.93 24.97
C HIS A 120 10.87 2.76 26.43
N PRO A 121 10.89 1.52 26.94
CA PRO A 121 11.33 1.33 28.31
C PRO A 121 12.39 0.23 28.32
N SER A 122 13.65 0.65 28.34
CA SER A 122 14.66 -0.11 29.08
C SER A 122 15.36 0.89 29.97
N GLU A 123 14.66 1.15 31.07
CA GLU A 123 15.18 1.64 32.34
C GLU A 123 16.49 0.89 32.66
N GLN A 124 17.63 1.54 32.42
CA GLN A 124 18.88 1.15 33.07
C GLN A 124 18.81 1.68 34.50
N ALA A 125 18.10 0.95 35.35
CA ALA A 125 18.18 1.09 36.79
C ALA A 125 19.58 0.65 37.23
N GLY A 126 20.28 1.55 37.92
CA GLY A 126 21.65 1.39 38.37
C GLY A 126 21.83 0.16 39.26
N ILE A 127 22.94 -0.52 39.02
CA ILE A 127 23.47 -1.57 39.88
C ILE A 127 24.28 -0.87 40.98
N PRO A 128 23.94 -0.97 42.28
CA PRO A 128 24.85 -0.53 43.33
C PRO A 128 25.99 -1.56 43.48
N LEU A 129 27.23 -1.09 43.34
CA LEU A 129 28.44 -1.84 43.65
C LEU A 129 28.73 -1.77 45.16
N ALA A 130 28.78 -2.93 45.82
CA ALA A 130 29.69 -3.33 46.93
C ALA A 130 29.19 -4.69 47.48
N PRO A 131 30.06 -5.67 47.77
CA PRO A 131 31.12 -5.51 48.78
C PRO A 131 32.46 -6.20 48.46
N VAL A 132 33.56 -5.67 49.03
CA VAL A 132 34.76 -6.43 49.40
C VAL A 132 35.25 -5.92 50.76
#